data_AF-A0A382N732-F1
#
_entry.id   AF-A0A382N732-F1
#
_cell.length_a   1.000
_cell.length_b   1.000
_cell.length_c   1.000
_cell.angle_alpha   90.00
_cell.angle_beta   90.00
_cell.angle_gamma   90.00
#
_symmetry.space_group_name_H-M   'P 1'
#
loop_
_entity.id
_entity.type
_entity.pdbx_description
1 polymer ?
#
loop_
_entity_poly.entity_id
_entity_poly.type
_entity_poly.pdbx_seq_one_letter_code
_entity_poly.pdbx_strand_id
1 'polypeptide(L)'
;MKKGFTLIELLIVVAIIGILAAVGAAVIPNLLTNAKIKCATANHQVIWNTLKTKAFACSAGIDVTYGPMYQRTPDTITLECSKNTTGPSGNHYYTADNHAYYLYLEGRETIKSCYETSISTFSGGNKGKGWSNGNCNIPNTNIDLGQS
;
A
#
# COMPACT_ATOMS: atom_id res chain seq x y z
N MET A 1 -48.90 27.77 -19.08
CA MET A 1 -48.36 28.80 -18.16
C MET A 1 -47.12 28.23 -17.48
N LYS A 2 -45.93 28.79 -17.73
CA LYS A 2 -44.70 28.35 -17.06
C LYS A 2 -44.61 29.09 -15.72
N LYS A 3 -44.71 28.39 -14.59
CA LYS A 3 -44.39 28.97 -13.27
C LYS A 3 -42.90 29.33 -13.28
N GLY A 4 -42.58 30.61 -13.42
CA GLY A 4 -41.22 31.10 -13.29
C GLY A 4 -40.82 31.08 -11.83
N PHE A 5 -39.61 30.61 -11.54
CA PHE A 5 -39.00 30.74 -10.23
C PHE A 5 -38.89 32.23 -9.86
N THR A 6 -39.23 32.56 -8.62
CA THR A 6 -39.10 33.93 -8.12
C THR A 6 -37.63 34.23 -7.80
N LEU A 7 -37.22 35.49 -7.94
CA LEU A 7 -35.86 35.94 -7.61
C LEU A 7 -35.49 35.66 -6.15
N ILE A 8 -36.46 35.74 -5.24
CA ILE A 8 -36.24 35.51 -3.82
C ILE A 8 -36.02 34.03 -3.48
N GLU A 9 -36.74 33.12 -4.16
CA GLU A 9 -36.51 31.69 -4.04
C GLU A 9 -35.09 31.32 -4.45
N LEU A 10 -34.58 31.95 -5.53
CA LEU A 10 -33.23 31.68 -6.01
C LEU A 10 -32.15 32.22 -5.06
N LEU A 11 -32.38 33.40 -4.46
CA LEU A 11 -31.44 34.05 -3.55
C LEU A 11 -31.24 33.23 -2.26
N ILE A 12 -32.31 32.70 -1.69
CA ILE A 12 -32.23 31.88 -0.47
C ILE A 12 -31.42 30.59 -0.75
N VAL A 13 -31.64 29.96 -1.90
CA VAL A 13 -30.91 28.76 -2.30
C VAL A 13 -29.41 29.03 -2.41
N VAL A 14 -29.01 30.14 -3.04
CA VAL A 14 -27.58 30.51 -3.14
C VAL A 14 -26.97 30.81 -1.76
N ALA A 15 -27.72 31.46 -0.87
CA ALA A 15 -27.26 31.73 0.50
C ALA A 15 -27.02 30.44 1.30
N ILE A 16 -27.94 29.47 1.21
CA ILE A 16 -27.80 28.18 1.88
C ILE A 16 -26.63 27.38 1.28
N ILE A 17 -26.52 27.31 -0.05
CA ILE A 17 -25.40 26.62 -0.73
C ILE A 17 -24.05 27.25 -0.34
N GLY A 18 -23.98 28.59 -0.21
CA GLY A 18 -22.76 29.30 0.20
C GLY A 18 -22.26 28.90 1.59
N ILE A 19 -23.18 28.78 2.57
CA ILE A 19 -22.83 28.34 3.93
C ILE A 19 -22.38 26.87 3.92
N LEU A 20 -23.11 25.98 3.23
CA LEU A 20 -22.76 24.57 3.12
C LEU A 20 -21.39 24.35 2.46
N ALA A 21 -21.07 25.14 1.42
CA ALA A 21 -19.78 25.09 0.76
C ALA A 21 -18.63 25.54 1.68
N ALA A 22 -18.83 26.60 2.47
CA ALA A 22 -17.82 27.09 3.41
C ALA A 22 -17.51 26.06 4.51
N VAL A 23 -18.54 25.44 5.10
CA VAL A 23 -18.35 24.38 6.10
C VAL A 23 -17.69 23.15 5.48
N GLY A 24 -18.09 22.74 4.27
CA GLY A 24 -17.46 21.65 3.55
C GLY A 24 -15.98 21.90 3.28
N ALA A 25 -15.64 23.08 2.76
CA ALA A 25 -14.26 23.44 2.41
C ALA A 25 -13.30 23.41 3.61
N ALA A 26 -13.78 23.75 4.81
CA ALA A 26 -12.96 23.74 6.03
C ALA A 26 -12.62 22.33 6.54
N VAL A 27 -13.51 21.36 6.33
CA VAL A 27 -13.39 20.01 6.95
C VAL A 27 -12.78 18.98 5.98
N ILE A 28 -13.00 19.14 4.67
CA ILE A 28 -12.54 18.22 3.62
C ILE A 28 -11.04 17.92 3.70
N PRO A 29 -10.12 18.91 3.89
CA PRO A 29 -8.69 18.63 3.93
C PRO A 29 -8.29 17.67 5.06
N ASN A 30 -8.84 17.88 6.26
CA ASN A 30 -8.54 17.07 7.44
C ASN A 30 -9.11 15.64 7.31
N LEU A 31 -10.31 15.50 6.76
CA LEU A 31 -10.92 14.19 6.48
C LEU A 31 -10.12 13.39 5.46
N LEU A 32 -9.69 14.03 4.36
CA LEU A 32 -8.88 13.38 3.34
C LEU A 32 -7.53 12.92 3.89
N THR A 33 -6.86 13.75 4.68
CA THR A 33 -5.59 13.37 5.33
C THR A 33 -5.78 12.19 6.27
N ASN A 34 -6.80 12.21 7.13
CA ASN A 34 -7.10 11.10 8.03
C ASN A 34 -7.46 9.81 7.29
N ALA A 35 -8.19 9.89 6.17
CA ALA A 35 -8.51 8.74 5.34
C ALA A 35 -7.23 8.13 4.71
N LYS A 36 -6.31 8.98 4.22
CA LYS A 36 -5.02 8.55 3.67
C LYS A 36 -4.15 7.86 4.72
N ILE A 37 -4.08 8.39 5.94
CA ILE A 37 -3.35 7.78 7.05
C ILE A 37 -3.94 6.41 7.39
N LYS A 38 -5.27 6.33 7.58
CA LYS A 38 -5.95 5.06 7.89
C LYS A 38 -5.73 4.00 6.81
N CYS A 39 -5.80 4.41 5.54
CA CYS A 39 -5.49 3.53 4.41
C CYS A 39 -4.04 3.04 4.45
N ALA A 40 -3.07 3.92 4.71
CA ALA A 40 -1.66 3.55 4.81
C ALA A 40 -1.39 2.57 5.97
N THR A 41 -2.00 2.81 7.14
CA THR A 41 -1.94 1.89 8.29
C THR A 41 -2.57 0.54 7.97
N ALA A 42 -3.71 0.51 7.28
CA ALA A 42 -4.35 -0.74 6.86
C ALA A 42 -3.46 -1.53 5.89
N ASN A 43 -2.89 -0.85 4.88
CA ASN A 43 -1.95 -1.47 3.94
C ASN A 43 -0.72 -2.03 4.67
N HIS A 44 -0.13 -1.25 5.59
CA HIS A 44 1.00 -1.70 6.40
C HIS A 44 0.66 -2.95 7.22
N GLN A 45 -0.50 -2.97 7.87
CA GLN A 45 -0.95 -4.12 8.67
C GLN A 45 -1.15 -5.37 7.80
N VAL A 46 -1.70 -5.23 6.59
CA VAL A 46 -1.83 -6.33 5.63
C VAL A 46 -0.46 -6.87 5.24
N ILE A 47 0.48 -5.98 4.87
CA ILE A 47 1.85 -6.36 4.48
C ILE A 47 2.55 -7.08 5.65
N TRP A 48 2.50 -6.50 6.85
CA TRP A 48 3.13 -7.06 8.04
C TRP A 48 2.56 -8.43 8.41
N ASN A 49 1.22 -8.58 8.42
CA ASN A 49 0.58 -9.84 8.76
C ASN A 49 0.89 -10.93 7.74
N THR A 50 0.90 -10.59 6.45
CA THR A 50 1.29 -11.53 5.39
C THR A 50 2.74 -11.94 5.56
N LEU A 51 3.66 -10.99 5.73
CA LEU A 51 5.08 -11.28 5.95
C LEU A 51 5.27 -12.20 7.15
N LYS A 52 4.70 -11.83 8.30
CA LYS A 52 4.80 -12.57 9.55
C LYS A 52 4.26 -13.99 9.41
N THR A 53 3.09 -14.14 8.79
CA THR A 53 2.46 -15.46 8.61
C THR A 53 3.31 -16.36 7.72
N LYS A 54 3.81 -15.81 6.61
CA LYS A 54 4.59 -16.54 5.61
C LYS A 54 5.99 -16.89 6.16
N ALA A 55 6.68 -15.94 6.78
CA ALA A 55 7.98 -16.18 7.42
C ALA A 55 7.85 -17.19 8.58
N PHE A 56 6.80 -17.07 9.41
CA PHE A 56 6.56 -18.02 10.48
C PHE A 56 6.26 -19.43 9.95
N ALA A 57 5.38 -19.55 8.95
CA ALA A 57 5.09 -20.82 8.30
C ALA A 57 6.38 -21.48 7.78
N CYS A 58 7.26 -20.70 7.15
CA CYS A 58 8.53 -21.20 6.67
C CYS A 58 9.46 -21.66 7.81
N SER A 59 9.56 -20.89 8.90
CA SER A 59 10.33 -21.30 10.07
C SER A 59 9.77 -22.56 10.76
N ALA A 60 8.49 -22.85 10.57
CA ALA A 60 7.83 -24.08 11.03
C ALA A 60 7.98 -25.26 10.05
N GLY A 61 8.74 -25.10 8.95
CA GLY A 61 8.93 -26.13 7.93
C GLY A 61 7.75 -26.31 6.97
N ILE A 62 6.80 -25.38 6.96
CA ILE A 62 5.65 -25.38 6.05
C ILE A 62 6.06 -24.64 4.78
N ASP A 63 5.84 -25.25 3.62
CA ASP A 63 6.14 -24.64 2.33
C ASP A 63 5.28 -23.42 2.06
N VAL A 64 5.88 -22.38 1.50
CA VAL A 64 5.27 -21.06 1.36
C VAL A 64 5.25 -20.64 -0.09
N THR A 65 4.07 -20.34 -0.62
CA THR A 65 3.94 -19.82 -1.99
C THR A 65 3.70 -18.32 -2.00
N TYR A 66 4.40 -17.64 -2.91
CA TYR A 66 4.30 -16.23 -3.26
C TYR A 66 3.85 -16.08 -4.72
N GLY A 67 3.00 -15.09 -4.99
CA GLY A 67 2.58 -14.73 -6.34
C GLY A 67 1.10 -14.33 -6.43
N PRO A 68 0.69 -13.68 -7.54
CA PRO A 68 1.46 -13.39 -8.75
C PRO A 68 2.50 -12.28 -8.57
N MET A 69 3.70 -12.49 -9.09
CA MET A 69 4.88 -11.65 -8.87
C MET A 69 5.12 -10.69 -10.02
N TYR A 70 5.46 -9.45 -9.69
CA TYR A 70 5.78 -8.41 -10.67
C TYR A 70 6.97 -8.80 -11.59
N GLN A 71 6.72 -8.80 -12.90
CA GLN A 71 7.73 -9.02 -13.96
C GLN A 71 8.58 -10.29 -13.77
N ARG A 72 7.96 -11.39 -13.33
CA ARG A 72 8.60 -12.70 -13.18
C ARG A 72 7.85 -13.76 -13.99
N THR A 73 8.61 -14.71 -14.53
CA THR A 73 8.08 -15.92 -15.17
C THR A 73 8.91 -17.11 -14.66
N PRO A 74 8.31 -18.10 -13.96
CA PRO A 74 6.92 -18.11 -13.49
C PRO A 74 6.62 -16.93 -12.54
N ASP A 75 5.37 -16.48 -12.54
CA ASP A 75 4.88 -15.41 -11.67
C ASP A 75 4.55 -15.91 -10.25
N THR A 76 4.76 -17.20 -9.99
CA THR A 76 4.64 -17.79 -8.66
C THR A 76 5.93 -18.49 -8.27
N ILE A 77 6.30 -18.41 -6.99
CA ILE A 77 7.41 -19.17 -6.42
C ILE A 77 6.96 -19.84 -5.12
N THR A 78 7.25 -21.13 -5.00
CA THR A 78 7.08 -21.89 -3.76
C THR A 78 8.44 -22.08 -3.11
N LEU A 79 8.54 -21.64 -1.87
CA LEU A 79 9.68 -21.83 -1.00
C LEU A 79 9.48 -23.13 -0.24
N GLU A 80 10.34 -24.11 -0.52
CA GLU A 80 10.32 -25.41 0.15
C GLU A 80 11.06 -25.29 1.48
N CYS A 81 10.35 -24.84 2.51
CA CYS A 81 10.95 -24.49 3.79
C CYS A 81 11.34 -25.72 4.62
N SER A 82 10.85 -26.91 4.25
CA SER A 82 11.31 -28.18 4.80
C SER A 82 12.61 -28.68 4.18
N LYS A 83 13.01 -28.18 3.00
CA LYS A 83 14.23 -28.64 2.34
C LYS A 83 15.39 -27.73 2.69
N ASN A 84 16.43 -28.33 3.24
CA ASN A 84 17.72 -27.69 3.37
C ASN A 84 18.35 -27.55 1.99
N THR A 85 18.01 -26.49 1.23
CA THR A 85 18.62 -26.26 -0.08
C THR A 85 20.07 -25.80 0.13
N THR A 86 20.99 -26.76 0.10
CA THR A 86 22.44 -26.52 0.11
C THR A 86 22.87 -25.92 -1.22
N GLY A 87 22.92 -24.59 -1.29
CA GLY A 87 23.82 -23.87 -2.22
C GLY A 87 25.25 -23.83 -1.66
N PRO A 88 26.24 -23.28 -2.38
CA PRO A 88 27.68 -23.38 -2.07
C PRO A 88 28.14 -22.73 -0.74
N SER A 89 27.22 -22.27 0.11
CA SER A 89 27.48 -21.53 1.34
C SER A 89 26.69 -22.01 2.59
N GLY A 90 26.19 -23.26 2.61
CA GLY A 90 25.61 -23.87 3.81
C GLY A 90 24.18 -23.44 4.15
N ASN A 91 23.52 -24.15 5.08
CA ASN A 91 22.09 -24.04 5.41
C ASN A 91 21.58 -22.60 5.52
N HIS A 92 20.89 -22.09 4.51
CA HIS A 92 20.10 -20.88 4.63
C HIS A 92 18.63 -21.27 4.75
N TYR A 93 18.08 -21.21 5.97
CA TYR A 93 16.65 -20.91 6.09
C TYR A 93 16.39 -19.65 5.26
N TYR A 94 15.33 -19.62 4.46
CA TYR A 94 14.97 -18.41 3.72
C TYR A 94 15.00 -17.22 4.70
N THR A 95 15.86 -16.25 4.45
CA THR A 95 16.04 -15.15 5.41
C THR A 95 14.79 -14.28 5.41
N ALA A 96 14.65 -13.44 6.43
CA ALA A 96 13.61 -12.41 6.44
C ALA A 96 13.65 -11.56 5.15
N ASP A 97 14.84 -11.34 4.59
CA ASP A 97 15.04 -10.60 3.34
C ASP A 97 14.47 -11.32 2.11
N ASN A 98 14.62 -12.65 2.03
CA ASN A 98 13.98 -13.44 0.97
C ASN A 98 12.46 -13.31 1.02
N HIS A 99 11.87 -13.48 2.21
CA HIS A 99 10.44 -13.35 2.40
C HIS A 99 9.92 -11.95 2.08
N ALA A 100 10.66 -10.91 2.51
CA ALA A 100 10.33 -9.53 2.23
C ALA A 100 10.48 -9.19 0.73
N TYR A 101 11.46 -9.77 0.04
CA TYR A 101 11.63 -9.59 -1.40
C TYR A 101 10.48 -10.18 -2.20
N TYR A 102 10.08 -11.41 -1.89
CA TYR A 102 8.98 -12.06 -2.59
C TYR A 102 7.63 -11.41 -2.29
N LEU A 103 7.42 -10.97 -1.05
CA LEU A 103 6.25 -10.17 -0.69
C LEU A 103 6.23 -8.82 -1.42
N TYR A 104 7.38 -8.18 -1.58
CA TYR A 104 7.49 -6.96 -2.39
C TYR A 104 7.05 -7.24 -3.84
N LEU A 105 7.50 -8.33 -4.45
CA LEU A 105 7.13 -8.67 -5.82
C LEU A 105 5.64 -9.00 -5.98
N GLU A 106 5.03 -9.68 -5.01
CA GLU A 106 3.59 -9.98 -4.96
C GLU A 106 2.76 -8.72 -4.69
N GLY A 107 3.22 -7.88 -3.79
CA GLY A 107 2.52 -6.69 -3.30
C GLY A 107 2.67 -5.45 -4.20
N ARG A 108 3.68 -5.40 -5.07
CA ARG A 108 4.04 -4.19 -5.82
C ARG A 108 2.90 -3.70 -6.73
N GLU A 109 2.22 -4.60 -7.44
CA GLU A 109 1.14 -4.19 -8.34
C GLU A 109 -0.24 -4.19 -7.68
N THR A 110 -0.39 -4.96 -6.61
CA THR A 110 -1.68 -5.14 -5.91
C THR A 110 -1.92 -4.06 -4.86
N ILE A 111 -0.87 -3.62 -4.16
CA ILE A 111 -0.97 -2.65 -3.06
C ILE A 111 -0.51 -1.28 -3.56
N LYS A 112 -1.48 -0.44 -3.94
CA LYS A 112 -1.26 0.94 -4.38
C LYS A 112 -1.14 1.91 -3.21
N SER A 113 -0.41 3.01 -3.41
CA SER A 113 -0.29 4.06 -2.39
C SER A 113 -1.62 4.78 -2.17
N CYS A 114 -1.92 5.05 -0.90
CA CYS A 114 -3.10 5.81 -0.49
C CYS A 114 -2.99 7.31 -0.80
N TYR A 115 -1.78 7.81 -1.07
CA TYR A 115 -1.54 9.21 -1.41
C TYR A 115 -1.58 9.45 -2.92
N GLU A 116 -1.14 8.46 -3.71
CA GLU A 116 -1.09 8.52 -5.16
C GLU A 116 -1.34 7.11 -5.74
N THR A 117 -2.45 6.93 -6.45
CA THR A 117 -2.87 5.62 -6.96
C THR A 117 -2.05 5.15 -8.16
N SER A 118 -1.30 6.05 -8.81
CA SER A 118 -0.37 5.73 -9.91
C SER A 118 0.92 5.04 -9.45
N ILE A 119 1.19 5.00 -8.14
CA ILE A 119 2.38 4.35 -7.58
C ILE A 119 2.01 3.23 -6.62
N SER A 120 2.92 2.27 -6.46
CA SER A 120 2.78 1.23 -5.45
C SER A 120 3.05 1.79 -4.04
N THR A 121 2.50 1.15 -3.01
CA THR A 121 2.88 1.40 -1.61
C THR A 121 4.37 1.14 -1.37
N PHE A 122 4.97 0.25 -2.16
CA PHE A 122 6.41 -0.04 -2.14
C PHE A 122 7.25 0.89 -3.02
N SER A 123 6.64 1.97 -3.50
CA SER A 123 7.16 2.92 -4.49
C SER A 123 7.33 2.38 -5.91
N GLY A 124 6.87 3.17 -6.88
CA GLY A 124 6.99 2.88 -8.30
C GLY A 124 7.45 4.11 -9.08
N GLY A 125 8.54 3.96 -9.85
CA GLY A 125 8.97 4.90 -10.87
C GLY A 125 10.47 5.18 -10.84
N ASN A 126 11.20 4.64 -11.82
CA ASN A 126 12.49 5.00 -12.45
C ASN A 126 13.49 6.00 -11.76
N LYS A 127 13.49 6.13 -10.44
CA LYS A 127 14.34 7.06 -9.68
C LYS A 127 14.79 6.42 -8.35
N GLY A 128 15.34 5.21 -8.39
CA GLY A 128 15.98 4.59 -7.20
C GLY A 128 15.04 4.24 -6.04
N LYS A 129 13.74 4.09 -6.29
CA LYS A 129 12.70 3.77 -5.31
C LYS A 129 12.16 2.35 -5.55
N GLY A 130 12.06 1.54 -4.51
CA GLY A 130 11.75 0.10 -4.58
C GLY A 130 12.83 -0.77 -3.93
N TRP A 131 12.80 -2.09 -4.18
CA TRP A 131 13.76 -3.03 -3.62
C TRP A 131 15.17 -2.85 -4.21
N SER A 132 16.18 -2.64 -3.36
CA SER A 132 17.59 -2.53 -3.75
C SER A 132 18.51 -2.95 -2.60
N ASN A 133 19.58 -3.69 -2.88
CA ASN A 133 20.59 -4.13 -1.90
C ASN A 133 20.03 -4.78 -0.61
N GLY A 134 18.92 -5.52 -0.72
CA GLY A 134 18.27 -6.18 0.43
C GLY A 134 17.29 -5.31 1.21
N ASN A 135 17.09 -4.05 0.80
CA ASN A 135 16.22 -3.10 1.48
C ASN A 135 15.12 -2.60 0.53
N CYS A 136 13.92 -2.37 1.06
CA CYS A 136 12.88 -1.65 0.35
C CYS A 136 13.07 -0.14 0.56
N ASN A 137 13.59 0.56 -0.44
CA ASN A 137 13.75 2.01 -0.37
C ASN A 137 12.42 2.71 -0.69
N ILE A 138 11.68 3.06 0.36
CA ILE A 138 10.47 3.88 0.25
C ILE A 138 10.91 5.34 0.24
N PRO A 139 10.55 6.13 -0.79
CA PRO A 139 10.90 7.54 -0.83
C PRO A 139 10.28 8.28 0.36
N ASN A 140 11.11 9.08 1.01
CA ASN A 140 10.67 10.16 1.89
C ASN A 140 10.05 11.30 1.07
N THR A 141 8.94 11.06 0.39
CA THR A 141 8.01 12.17 0.12
C THR A 141 7.59 12.68 1.49
N ASN A 142 7.74 13.98 1.79
CA ASN A 142 7.50 14.70 3.05
C ASN A 142 6.18 14.37 3.78
N ILE A 143 5.99 13.09 4.10
CA ILE A 143 4.88 12.48 4.80
C ILE A 143 5.52 12.15 6.15
N ASP A 144 4.97 12.73 7.22
CA ASP A 144 5.43 12.46 8.57
C ASP A 144 5.51 10.95 8.76
N LEU A 145 6.70 10.46 9.12
CA LEU A 145 6.92 9.06 9.42
C LEU A 145 6.04 8.74 10.63
N GLY A 146 4.90 8.08 10.37
CA GLY A 146 4.07 7.51 11.40
C GLY A 146 4.96 6.55 12.19
N GLN A 147 5.15 6.84 13.48
CA GLN A 147 5.99 6.01 14.34
C GLN A 147 5.40 4.60 14.36
N SER A 148 6.22 3.66 13.88
CA SER A 148 6.05 2.22 14.00
C SER A 148 5.99 1.79 15.46
#